data_AF-G9MLR9-F1
#
_entry.id   AF-G9MLR9-F1
#
_cell.length_a   1.000
_cell.length_b   1.000
_cell.length_c   1.000
_cell.angle_alpha   90.00
_cell.angle_beta   90.00
_cell.angle_gamma   90.00
#
_symmetry.space_group_name_H-M   'P 1'
#
loop_
_entity.id
_entity.type
_entity.pdbx_description
1 polymer ?
#
loop_
_entity_poly.entity_id
_entity_poly.type
_entity_poly.pdbx_seq_one_letter_code
_entity_poly.pdbx_strand_id
1 'polypeptide(L)'
;MAEIELNENNPRHGSNLAIISWNDGALKKTLEDYFRPQDALSARNLELDTLFMARNLKAAGINIKWTHNLVSHLNLGCYYGVPTVEIFYCMSFLEIQKSSVKKLYPASLIQETLDALHLLFPASDKETKDWLQDYRPIGKLDPRLACNDLKDQDRKFEHFRYWHDRLVLLKRAFDENYQEVN
;
A
#
# COMPACT_ATOMS: atom_id res chain seq x y z
N MET A 1 0.87 -33.55 -15.69
CA MET A 1 -0.58 -33.41 -15.51
C MET A 1 -0.87 -33.75 -14.07
N ALA A 2 -0.76 -32.76 -13.19
CA ALA A 2 -1.09 -32.89 -11.78
C ALA A 2 -2.13 -31.82 -11.48
N GLU A 3 -3.36 -32.26 -11.26
CA GLU A 3 -4.47 -31.44 -10.78
C GLU A 3 -4.14 -31.05 -9.34
N ILE A 4 -4.02 -29.75 -9.09
CA ILE A 4 -4.00 -29.21 -7.73
C ILE A 4 -5.46 -28.92 -7.39
N GLU A 5 -6.01 -29.73 -6.50
CA GLU A 5 -7.34 -29.56 -5.93
C GLU A 5 -7.52 -28.14 -5.39
N LEU A 6 -8.44 -27.42 -6.02
CA LEU A 6 -8.92 -26.12 -5.61
C LEU A 6 -9.72 -26.29 -4.31
N ASN A 7 -9.11 -25.93 -3.18
CA ASN A 7 -9.79 -25.84 -1.90
C ASN A 7 -11.05 -24.98 -2.01
N GLU A 8 -12.20 -25.57 -1.65
CA GLU A 8 -13.58 -25.06 -1.80
C GLU A 8 -13.94 -23.88 -0.87
N ASN A 9 -13.03 -22.91 -0.71
CA ASN A 9 -13.29 -21.63 -0.05
C ASN A 9 -13.16 -20.46 -1.06
N ASN A 10 -13.84 -20.60 -2.20
CA ASN A 10 -13.77 -19.68 -3.33
C ASN A 10 -14.99 -18.75 -3.41
N PRO A 11 -14.90 -17.47 -3.00
CA PRO A 11 -15.86 -16.46 -3.37
C PRO A 11 -15.41 -15.81 -4.68
N ARG A 12 -15.75 -16.40 -5.83
CA ARG A 12 -15.58 -15.69 -7.12
C ARG A 12 -16.48 -14.46 -7.10
N HIS A 13 -15.84 -13.28 -7.09
CA HIS A 13 -16.39 -11.91 -7.08
C HIS A 13 -16.74 -11.29 -5.70
N GLY A 14 -16.12 -11.74 -4.62
CA GLY A 14 -16.21 -11.07 -3.31
C GLY A 14 -15.20 -9.94 -3.16
N SER A 15 -15.65 -8.76 -2.73
CA SER A 15 -14.74 -7.75 -2.18
C SER A 15 -13.96 -8.36 -1.01
N ASN A 16 -12.68 -8.70 -1.21
CA ASN A 16 -11.72 -9.01 -0.14
C ASN A 16 -11.49 -7.74 0.71
N LEU A 17 -12.53 -7.27 1.39
CA LEU A 17 -12.38 -6.27 2.44
C LEU A 17 -11.59 -6.96 3.55
N ALA A 18 -10.37 -6.49 3.77
CA ALA A 18 -9.62 -6.92 4.93
C ALA A 18 -10.35 -6.38 6.17
N ILE A 19 -10.90 -7.28 6.98
CA ILE A 19 -11.71 -6.97 8.16
C ILE A 19 -10.92 -7.38 9.41
N ILE A 20 -10.92 -6.51 10.41
CA ILE A 20 -10.44 -6.82 11.76
C ILE A 20 -11.68 -7.02 12.63
N SER A 21 -11.82 -8.22 13.21
CA SER A 21 -12.87 -8.48 14.19
C SER A 21 -12.51 -7.84 15.53
N TRP A 22 -13.37 -6.96 16.03
CA TRP A 22 -13.26 -6.38 17.36
C TRP A 22 -14.39 -6.95 18.24
N ASN A 23 -14.05 -7.97 19.03
CA ASN A 23 -15.04 -8.71 19.81
C ASN A 23 -15.13 -8.23 21.26
N ASP A 24 -14.02 -7.77 21.84
CA ASP A 24 -13.94 -7.26 23.20
C ASP A 24 -12.75 -6.28 23.39
N GLY A 25 -12.62 -5.73 24.59
CA GLY A 25 -11.49 -4.87 24.97
C GLY A 25 -11.46 -3.50 24.29
N ALA A 26 -10.35 -2.78 24.48
CA ALA A 26 -10.15 -1.46 23.88
C ALA A 26 -9.76 -1.61 22.40
N LEU A 27 -10.48 -0.92 21.50
CA LEU A 27 -10.20 -0.91 20.06
C LEU A 27 -8.72 -0.66 19.73
N LYS A 28 -8.07 0.26 20.46
CA LYS A 28 -6.64 0.56 20.31
C LYS A 28 -5.78 -0.71 20.45
N LYS A 29 -6.06 -1.54 21.46
CA LYS A 29 -5.31 -2.77 21.70
C LYS A 29 -5.51 -3.76 20.55
N THR A 30 -6.75 -3.92 20.08
CA THR A 30 -7.05 -4.77 18.90
C THR A 30 -6.25 -4.33 17.67
N LEU A 31 -6.11 -3.02 17.45
CA LEU A 31 -5.34 -2.48 16.33
C LEU A 31 -3.83 -2.64 16.54
N GLU A 32 -3.31 -2.45 17.74
CA GLU A 32 -1.90 -2.73 18.08
C GLU A 32 -1.56 -4.21 17.91
N ASP A 33 -2.48 -5.10 18.27
CA ASP A 33 -2.32 -6.54 18.11
C ASP A 33 -2.39 -6.99 16.65
N TYR A 34 -3.22 -6.32 15.84
CA TYR A 34 -3.31 -6.61 14.41
C TYR A 34 -2.11 -6.07 13.63
N PHE A 35 -1.79 -4.78 13.82
CA PHE A 35 -0.66 -4.14 13.16
C PHE A 35 0.61 -4.39 13.96
N ARG A 36 1.22 -5.54 13.73
CA ARG A 36 2.52 -5.90 14.30
C ARG A 36 3.63 -5.65 13.27
N PRO A 37 4.77 -5.07 13.68
CA PRO A 37 5.97 -5.08 12.85
C PRO A 37 6.33 -6.52 12.50
N GLN A 38 6.66 -6.76 11.24
CA GLN A 38 7.01 -8.08 10.74
C GLN A 38 8.51 -8.32 10.84
N ASP A 39 8.88 -9.58 11.12
CA ASP A 39 10.21 -10.09 10.85
C ASP A 39 10.21 -10.60 9.40
N ALA A 40 10.52 -9.65 8.53
CA ALA A 40 10.41 -9.61 7.08
C ALA A 40 10.68 -10.88 6.24
N LEU A 41 9.90 -11.04 5.16
CA LEU A 41 10.32 -11.79 3.97
C LEU A 41 11.67 -11.26 3.44
N SER A 42 12.50 -12.14 2.90
CA SER A 42 13.77 -11.71 2.32
C SER A 42 13.57 -10.83 1.08
N ALA A 43 14.01 -9.59 1.18
CA ALA A 43 14.11 -8.63 0.06
C ALA A 43 15.48 -8.69 -0.64
N ARG A 44 16.20 -9.82 -0.57
CA ARG A 44 17.52 -9.97 -1.21
C ARG A 44 17.42 -9.62 -2.71
N ASN A 45 18.28 -8.71 -3.15
CA ASN A 45 18.36 -8.21 -4.53
C ASN A 45 17.14 -7.41 -5.01
N LEU A 46 16.26 -6.96 -4.10
CA LEU A 46 15.20 -6.01 -4.44
C LEU A 46 15.58 -4.62 -3.93
N GLU A 47 15.33 -3.60 -4.74
CA GLU A 47 15.58 -2.20 -4.39
C GLU A 47 14.33 -1.36 -4.62
N LEU A 48 13.94 -0.52 -3.65
CA LEU A 48 12.84 0.44 -3.84
C LEU A 48 13.34 1.66 -4.63
N ASP A 49 13.75 1.41 -5.87
CA ASP A 49 14.34 2.39 -6.78
C ASP A 49 13.39 3.56 -7.11
N THR A 50 13.93 4.57 -7.80
CA THR A 50 13.20 5.79 -8.20
C THR A 50 12.04 5.54 -9.15
N LEU A 51 12.00 4.40 -9.85
CA LEU A 51 10.92 4.02 -10.76
C LEU A 51 9.78 3.30 -10.06
N PHE A 52 9.98 2.79 -8.83
CA PHE A 52 8.93 2.17 -8.04
C PHE A 52 7.93 3.21 -7.47
N MET A 53 7.08 3.73 -8.35
CA MET A 53 6.05 4.74 -8.06
C MET A 53 4.68 4.26 -8.57
N ALA A 54 3.59 4.75 -7.98
CA ALA A 54 2.22 4.33 -8.30
C ALA A 54 1.88 4.46 -9.80
N ARG A 55 2.30 5.55 -10.44
CA ARG A 55 2.09 5.74 -11.88
C ARG A 55 2.78 4.66 -12.71
N ASN A 56 3.98 4.27 -12.31
CA ASN A 56 4.75 3.24 -12.99
C ASN A 56 4.20 1.83 -12.71
N LEU A 57 3.65 1.58 -11.51
CA LEU A 57 2.86 0.37 -11.25
C LEU A 57 1.72 0.24 -12.27
N LYS A 58 0.99 1.35 -12.49
CA LYS A 58 -0.10 1.40 -13.47
C LYS A 58 0.38 1.16 -14.90
N ALA A 59 1.54 1.71 -15.28
CA ALA A 59 2.16 1.48 -16.57
C ALA A 59 2.62 0.01 -16.75
N ALA A 60 3.06 -0.64 -15.67
CA ALA A 60 3.41 -2.06 -15.62
C ALA A 60 2.18 -3.00 -15.51
N GLY A 61 0.97 -2.54 -15.86
CA GLY A 61 -0.23 -3.38 -15.84
C GLY A 61 -0.81 -3.66 -14.44
N ILE A 62 -0.25 -3.10 -13.37
CA ILE A 62 -0.80 -3.23 -12.01
C ILE A 62 -1.82 -2.12 -11.76
N ASN A 63 -3.10 -2.48 -11.66
CA ASN A 63 -4.17 -1.55 -11.37
C ASN A 63 -4.06 -0.97 -9.95
N ILE A 64 -4.60 0.23 -9.77
CA ILE A 64 -4.71 0.88 -8.47
C ILE A 64 -6.17 0.97 -8.08
N LYS A 65 -6.49 0.43 -6.91
CA LYS A 65 -7.78 0.57 -6.25
C LYS A 65 -7.62 1.45 -5.01
N TRP A 66 -8.17 2.65 -5.07
CA TRP A 66 -8.17 3.57 -3.94
C TRP A 66 -9.06 3.05 -2.80
N THR A 67 -8.56 3.08 -1.57
CA THR A 67 -9.29 2.59 -0.39
C THR A 67 -9.21 3.57 0.78
N HIS A 68 -10.25 3.59 1.61
CA HIS A 68 -10.26 4.26 2.91
C HIS A 68 -10.00 3.27 4.05
N ASN A 69 -9.80 1.98 3.75
CA ASN A 69 -9.48 0.95 4.71
C ASN A 69 -7.95 0.80 4.83
N LEU A 70 -7.38 1.23 5.95
CA LEU A 70 -5.94 1.12 6.20
C LEU A 70 -5.47 -0.35 6.19
N VAL A 71 -6.32 -1.29 6.61
CA VAL A 71 -6.01 -2.72 6.63
C VAL A 71 -5.73 -3.26 5.22
N SER A 72 -6.35 -2.68 4.20
CA SER A 72 -6.15 -3.04 2.80
C SER A 72 -4.92 -2.38 2.17
N HIS A 73 -4.23 -1.46 2.85
CA HIS A 73 -3.13 -0.72 2.23
C HIS A 73 -2.01 -1.63 1.72
N LEU A 74 -1.61 -1.45 0.46
CA LEU A 74 -0.61 -2.24 -0.26
C LEU A 74 -0.98 -3.71 -0.46
N ASN A 75 -2.23 -4.09 -0.21
CA ASN A 75 -2.67 -5.45 -0.50
C ASN A 75 -2.69 -5.65 -2.02
N LEU A 76 -1.87 -6.59 -2.50
CA LEU A 76 -1.83 -6.98 -3.91
C LEU A 76 -2.76 -8.18 -4.12
N GLY A 77 -3.78 -7.98 -4.94
CA GLY A 77 -4.71 -9.04 -5.34
C GLY A 77 -4.86 -9.11 -6.85
N CYS A 78 -5.80 -9.93 -7.29
CA CYS A 78 -6.19 -10.04 -8.69
C CYS A 78 -7.69 -9.77 -8.81
N TYR A 79 -8.06 -8.71 -9.53
CA TYR A 79 -9.46 -8.34 -9.76
C TYR A 79 -9.74 -8.47 -11.25
N TYR A 80 -10.68 -9.34 -11.60
CA TYR A 80 -11.03 -9.63 -13.00
C TYR A 80 -9.83 -10.05 -13.85
N GLY A 81 -8.88 -10.80 -13.27
CA GLY A 81 -7.68 -11.25 -13.97
C GLY A 81 -6.54 -10.22 -14.01
N VAL A 82 -6.72 -9.02 -13.46
CA VAL A 82 -5.70 -7.96 -13.49
C VAL A 82 -5.07 -7.79 -12.09
N PRO A 83 -3.73 -7.85 -11.96
CA PRO A 83 -3.05 -7.49 -10.72
C PRO A 83 -3.50 -6.10 -10.26
N THR A 84 -3.91 -5.99 -9.00
CA THR A 84 -4.42 -4.72 -8.46
C THR A 84 -3.92 -4.53 -7.05
N VAL A 85 -3.31 -3.38 -6.79
CA VAL A 85 -2.90 -2.94 -5.47
C VAL A 85 -3.96 -2.01 -4.86
N GLU A 86 -4.29 -2.24 -3.60
CA GLU A 86 -5.15 -1.34 -2.83
C GLU A 86 -4.33 -0.24 -2.13
N ILE A 87 -4.62 1.03 -2.39
CA ILE A 87 -3.85 2.15 -1.82
C ILE A 87 -4.74 3.00 -0.92
N PHE A 88 -4.36 3.09 0.36
CA PHE A 88 -4.99 3.98 1.33
C PHE A 88 -4.60 5.42 1.00
N TYR A 89 -5.58 6.30 0.77
CA TYR A 89 -5.27 7.65 0.25
C TYR A 89 -5.49 8.79 1.25
N CYS A 90 -6.07 8.54 2.43
CA CYS A 90 -6.48 9.60 3.35
C CYS A 90 -5.28 10.16 4.16
N MET A 91 -4.36 10.87 3.52
CA MET A 91 -3.20 11.48 4.19
C MET A 91 -3.57 12.41 5.34
N SER A 92 -4.64 13.19 5.19
CA SER A 92 -5.15 14.09 6.23
C SER A 92 -5.50 13.34 7.52
N PHE A 93 -6.02 12.12 7.40
CA PHE A 93 -6.33 11.27 8.54
C PHE A 93 -5.03 10.83 9.26
N LEU A 94 -3.99 10.47 8.52
CA LEU A 94 -2.70 10.06 9.09
C LEU A 94 -2.03 11.21 9.84
N GLU A 95 -2.04 12.42 9.28
CA GLU A 95 -1.48 13.62 9.95
C GLU A 95 -2.24 13.98 11.23
N ILE A 96 -3.57 13.81 11.24
CA ILE A 96 -4.37 13.96 12.46
C ILE A 96 -4.00 12.89 13.49
N GLN A 97 -3.88 11.61 13.10
CA GLN A 97 -3.46 10.55 14.02
C GLN A 97 -2.04 10.77 14.55
N LYS A 98 -1.15 11.35 13.74
CA LYS A 98 0.23 11.66 14.13
C LYS A 98 0.31 12.77 15.19
N SER A 99 -0.50 13.82 15.04
CA SER A 99 -0.51 15.01 15.91
C SER A 99 -1.48 14.93 17.11
N SER A 100 -2.48 14.05 17.06
CA SER A 100 -3.48 13.90 18.12
C SER A 100 -2.90 13.38 19.43
N VAL A 101 -3.46 13.86 20.55
CA VAL A 101 -3.18 13.33 21.90
C VAL A 101 -3.79 11.94 22.09
N LYS A 102 -4.94 11.66 21.45
CA LYS A 102 -5.63 10.36 21.51
C LYS A 102 -5.37 9.57 20.23
N LYS A 103 -4.19 8.96 20.16
CA LYS A 103 -3.77 8.12 19.02
C LYS A 103 -4.42 6.74 19.10
N LEU A 104 -5.09 6.34 18.03
CA LEU A 104 -5.72 5.02 17.92
C LEU A 104 -4.73 3.97 17.39
N TYR A 105 -3.80 4.40 16.53
CA TYR A 105 -2.80 3.54 15.90
C TYR A 105 -1.40 3.76 16.50
N PRO A 106 -0.51 2.76 16.39
CA PRO A 106 0.91 2.96 16.68
C PRO A 106 1.49 4.12 15.86
N ALA A 107 2.27 4.99 16.50
CA ALA A 107 2.88 6.15 15.81
C ALA A 107 3.82 5.72 14.67
N SER A 108 4.53 4.62 14.86
CA SER A 108 5.41 4.01 13.85
C SER A 108 4.64 3.50 12.63
N LEU A 109 3.47 2.88 12.81
CA LEU A 109 2.60 2.46 11.68
C LEU A 109 2.14 3.68 10.87
N ILE A 110 1.71 4.74 11.55
CA ILE A 110 1.25 5.97 10.90
C ILE A 110 2.38 6.60 10.08
N GLN A 111 3.58 6.70 10.66
CA GLN A 111 4.74 7.24 9.96
C GLN A 111 5.12 6.38 8.76
N GLU A 112 5.18 5.06 8.93
CA GLU A 112 5.53 4.14 7.84
C GLU A 112 4.49 4.17 6.71
N THR A 113 3.21 4.36 7.04
CA THR A 113 2.15 4.54 6.03
C THR A 113 2.33 5.85 5.27
N LEU A 114 2.68 6.95 5.94
CA LEU A 114 3.01 8.21 5.27
C LEU A 114 4.22 8.03 4.34
N ASP A 115 5.26 7.37 4.81
CA ASP A 115 6.47 7.11 4.04
C ASP A 115 6.20 6.21 2.83
N ALA A 116 5.33 5.20 2.97
CA ALA A 116 4.92 4.36 1.85
C ALA A 116 4.12 5.14 0.79
N LEU A 117 3.32 6.12 1.22
CA LEU A 117 2.66 7.03 0.28
C LEU A 117 3.63 8.01 -0.37
N HIS A 118 4.63 8.53 0.34
CA HIS A 118 5.67 9.38 -0.27
C HIS A 118 6.57 8.59 -1.23
N LEU A 119 6.79 7.30 -0.97
CA LEU A 119 7.46 6.38 -1.89
C LEU A 119 6.67 6.25 -3.22
N LEU A 120 5.36 6.01 -3.11
CA LEU A 120 4.50 5.77 -4.27
C LEU A 120 4.10 7.05 -5.02
N PHE A 121 4.05 8.19 -4.31
CA PHE A 121 3.61 9.47 -4.83
C PHE A 121 4.62 10.58 -4.49
N PRO A 122 5.82 10.57 -5.08
CA PRO A 122 6.81 11.60 -4.79
C PRO A 122 6.35 12.97 -5.29
N ALA A 123 6.56 14.00 -4.46
CA ALA A 123 6.25 15.38 -4.77
C ALA A 123 7.19 15.97 -5.83
N SER A 124 8.41 15.46 -5.95
CA SER A 124 9.37 15.89 -6.97
C SER A 124 8.94 15.47 -8.39
N ASP A 125 8.13 14.41 -8.53
CA ASP A 125 7.69 13.91 -9.83
C ASP A 125 6.45 14.66 -10.34
N LYS A 126 6.66 15.49 -11.37
CA LYS A 126 5.57 16.28 -11.96
C LYS A 126 4.51 15.38 -12.60
N GLU A 127 4.91 14.31 -13.25
CA GLU A 127 3.98 13.48 -13.99
C GLU A 127 3.05 12.68 -13.08
N THR A 128 3.52 12.26 -11.91
CA THR A 128 2.68 11.70 -10.84
C THR A 128 1.68 12.73 -10.32
N LYS A 129 2.09 13.99 -10.11
CA LYS A 129 1.17 15.05 -9.67
C LYS A 129 0.08 15.32 -10.71
N ASP A 130 0.45 15.39 -11.98
CA ASP A 130 -0.49 15.60 -13.08
C ASP A 130 -1.44 14.41 -13.22
N TRP A 131 -0.93 13.17 -13.18
CA TRP A 131 -1.73 11.94 -13.20
C TRP A 131 -2.72 11.86 -12.01
N LEU A 132 -2.33 12.34 -10.82
CA LEU A 132 -3.25 12.42 -9.68
C LEU A 132 -4.39 13.43 -9.90
N GLN A 133 -4.21 14.46 -10.75
CA GLN A 133 -5.30 15.40 -11.06
C GLN A 133 -6.46 14.72 -11.74
N ASP A 134 -6.24 13.68 -12.54
CA ASP A 134 -7.32 12.95 -13.23
C ASP A 134 -8.29 12.28 -12.24
N TYR A 135 -7.84 11.99 -11.03
CA TYR A 135 -8.63 11.31 -9.99
C TYR A 135 -9.28 12.28 -8.99
N ARG A 136 -8.85 13.55 -8.94
CA ARG A 136 -9.35 14.56 -8.00
C ARG A 136 -10.77 15.09 -8.29
N PRO A 137 -11.19 15.31 -9.55
CA PRO A 137 -12.56 15.71 -9.89
C PRO A 137 -13.65 14.76 -9.39
N ILE A 138 -13.29 13.51 -9.12
CA ILE A 138 -14.20 12.48 -8.59
C ILE A 138 -14.43 12.70 -7.07
N GLY A 139 -13.75 13.67 -6.43
CA GLY A 139 -13.89 14.01 -5.01
C GLY A 139 -13.37 12.92 -4.06
N LYS A 140 -12.63 11.95 -4.60
CA LYS A 140 -12.25 10.73 -3.89
C LYS A 140 -10.82 10.69 -3.41
N LEU A 141 -9.94 11.62 -3.80
CA LEU A 141 -8.55 11.61 -3.36
C LEU A 141 -8.21 12.77 -2.45
N ASP A 142 -7.40 12.48 -1.44
CA ASP A 142 -6.88 13.49 -0.54
C ASP A 142 -5.93 14.43 -1.31
N PRO A 143 -6.14 15.74 -1.27
CA PRO A 143 -5.32 16.70 -2.00
C PRO A 143 -3.86 16.73 -1.52
N ARG A 144 -3.56 16.14 -0.35
CA ARG A 144 -2.21 16.06 0.23
C ARG A 144 -1.35 14.94 -0.35
N LEU A 145 -1.90 14.05 -1.17
CA LEU A 145 -1.08 13.09 -1.93
C LEU A 145 -0.09 13.85 -2.83
N ALA A 146 1.15 13.36 -2.87
CA ALA A 146 2.28 13.99 -3.57
C ALA A 146 2.66 15.39 -3.06
N CYS A 147 2.54 15.64 -1.74
CA CYS A 147 3.00 16.88 -1.11
C CYS A 147 4.42 16.83 -0.52
N ASN A 148 4.97 15.64 -0.23
CA ASN A 148 6.36 15.49 0.20
C ASN A 148 7.04 14.31 -0.51
N ASP A 149 8.37 14.31 -0.45
CA ASP A 149 9.21 13.22 -0.92
C ASP A 149 9.71 12.36 0.24
N LEU A 150 9.88 11.07 -0.04
CA LEU A 150 10.64 10.18 0.83
C LEU A 150 12.13 10.41 0.58
N LYS A 151 12.94 10.45 1.64
CA LYS A 151 14.39 10.59 1.49
C LYS A 151 14.97 9.32 0.89
N ASP A 152 16.00 9.44 0.06
CA ASP A 152 16.64 8.30 -0.60
C ASP A 152 17.13 7.23 0.38
N GLN A 153 17.68 7.63 1.51
CA GLN A 153 18.15 6.72 2.56
C GLN A 153 17.03 5.85 3.16
N ASP A 154 15.78 6.32 3.11
CA ASP A 154 14.59 5.67 3.66
C ASP A 154 13.90 4.78 2.60
N ARG A 155 14.39 4.76 1.34
CA ARG A 155 13.93 3.87 0.25
C ARG A 155 14.52 2.46 0.37
N LYS A 156 14.36 1.86 1.53
CA LYS A 156 14.88 0.52 1.84
C LYS A 156 13.79 -0.32 2.47
N PHE A 157 13.74 -1.60 2.14
CA PHE A 157 12.71 -2.50 2.67
C PHE A 157 12.77 -2.59 4.20
N GLU A 158 13.94 -2.43 4.81
CA GLU A 158 14.13 -2.44 6.26
C GLU A 158 13.46 -1.24 6.96
N HIS A 159 13.19 -0.15 6.23
CA HIS A 159 12.44 1.00 6.73
C HIS A 159 10.96 0.68 6.92
N PHE A 160 10.43 -0.28 6.15
CA PHE A 160 9.03 -0.64 6.14
C PHE A 160 8.81 -1.97 6.87
N ARG A 161 8.51 -1.93 8.17
CA ARG A 161 8.29 -3.14 9.00
C ARG A 161 6.83 -3.57 9.08
N TYR A 162 5.88 -2.64 9.01
CA TYR A 162 4.44 -2.95 9.00
C TYR A 162 3.96 -3.38 7.62
N TRP A 163 4.53 -2.79 6.57
CA TRP A 163 4.15 -3.02 5.18
C TRP A 163 5.18 -3.85 4.41
N HIS A 164 6.18 -4.40 5.11
CA HIS A 164 7.32 -5.11 4.52
C HIS A 164 6.93 -6.11 3.44
N ASP A 165 6.20 -7.15 3.83
CA ASP A 165 5.89 -8.28 2.96
C ASP A 165 5.03 -7.83 1.78
N ARG A 166 4.13 -6.86 2.00
CA ARG A 166 3.27 -6.28 0.97
C ARG A 166 4.08 -5.50 -0.06
N LEU A 167 5.05 -4.71 0.38
CA LEU A 167 5.96 -3.99 -0.52
C LEU A 167 6.86 -4.97 -1.29
N VAL A 168 7.36 -6.04 -0.65
CA VAL A 168 8.17 -7.06 -1.32
C VAL A 168 7.38 -7.74 -2.43
N LEU A 169 6.14 -8.16 -2.15
CA LEU A 169 5.26 -8.76 -3.14
C LEU A 169 4.93 -7.79 -4.28
N LEU A 170 4.63 -6.54 -3.94
CA LEU A 170 4.32 -5.50 -4.93
C LEU A 170 5.53 -5.18 -5.82
N LYS A 171 6.75 -5.13 -5.26
CA LYS A 171 7.97 -4.90 -6.02
C LYS A 171 8.28 -6.04 -6.97
N ARG A 172 8.14 -7.30 -6.52
CA ARG A 172 8.31 -8.47 -7.40
C ARG A 172 7.34 -8.43 -8.58
N ALA A 173 6.06 -8.15 -8.31
CA ALA A 173 5.06 -8.01 -9.36
C ALA A 173 5.40 -6.85 -10.30
N PHE A 174 5.90 -5.72 -9.79
CA PHE A 174 6.35 -4.62 -10.64
C PHE A 174 7.51 -5.03 -11.55
N ASP A 175 8.54 -5.67 -10.99
CA ASP A 175 9.73 -6.08 -11.75
C ASP A 175 9.42 -7.13 -12.81
N GLU A 176 8.51 -8.07 -12.54
CA GLU A 176 8.06 -9.06 -13.50
C GLU A 176 7.34 -8.41 -14.70
N ASN A 177 6.47 -7.42 -14.46
CA ASN A 177 5.68 -6.81 -15.53
C ASN A 177 6.38 -5.63 -16.23
N TYR A 178 7.34 -4.96 -15.59
CA TYR A 178 8.04 -3.80 -16.16
C TYR A 178 9.12 -4.21 -17.17
N GLN A 179 9.65 -5.43 -17.08
CA GLN A 179 10.62 -5.98 -18.05
C GLN A 179 10.00 -6.33 -19.41
N GLU A 180 8.68 -6.49 -19.49
CA GLU A 180 7.97 -6.82 -20.74
C GLU A 180 7.62 -5.60 -21.60
N VAL A 181 7.85 -4.38 -21.10
CA VAL A 181 7.43 -3.11 -21.73
C VAL A 181 8.58 -2.37 -22.44
N ASN A 182 9.83 -2.86 -22.30
CA ASN A 182 11.02 -2.36 -23.02
C ASN A 182 11.53 -3.39 -24.04
#